data_AF-A0A1J5I561-F1
#
_entry.id   AF-A0A1J5I561-F1
#
_cell.length_a   1.000
_cell.length_b   1.000
_cell.length_c   1.000
_cell.angle_alpha   90.00
_cell.angle_beta   90.00
_cell.angle_gamma   90.00
#
_symmetry.space_group_name_H-M   'P 1'
#
loop_
_entity.id
_entity.type
_entity.pdbx_description
1 polymer ?
#
loop_
_entity_poly.entity_id
_entity_poly.type
_entity_poly.pdbx_seq_one_letter_code
_entity_poly.pdbx_strand_id
1 'polypeptide(L)' 'MTVTDRDHLVGNIVTHLGAAQQRIQPRQCALFCKADQDHGRRVAAGMGLDPAGVEALAAMSREDRVRATAQ' A
#
# COMPACT_ATOMS: atom_id res chain seq x y z
N MET A 1 2.33 2.28 -19.93
CA MET A 1 2.55 3.44 -19.06
C MET A 1 4.01 3.84 -19.15
N THR A 2 4.30 5.12 -19.28
CA THR A 2 5.65 5.67 -19.19
C THR A 2 6.14 5.66 -17.74
N VAL A 3 7.42 5.97 -17.50
CA VAL A 3 7.95 6.18 -16.14
C VAL A 3 7.18 7.30 -15.44
N THR A 4 7.01 8.44 -16.13
CA THR A 4 6.24 9.59 -15.65
C THR A 4 4.81 9.24 -15.26
N ASP A 5 4.10 8.43 -16.07
CA ASP A 5 2.74 8.01 -15.75
C ASP A 5 2.69 7.19 -14.45
N ARG A 6 3.69 6.35 -14.21
CA ARG A 6 3.77 5.55 -12.97
C ARG A 6 4.05 6.44 -11.76
N ASP A 7 4.89 7.46 -11.91
CA ASP A 7 5.20 8.41 -10.86
C ASP A 7 3.97 9.25 -10.48
N HIS A 8 3.24 9.75 -11.48
CA HIS A 8 1.96 10.43 -11.26
C HIS A 8 0.93 9.52 -10.59
N LEU A 9 0.83 8.25 -11.01
CA LEU A 9 -0.07 7.29 -10.39
C LEU A 9 0.25 7.09 -8.90
N VAL A 10 1.52 6.90 -8.55
CA VAL A 10 1.94 6.78 -7.15
C VAL A 10 1.60 8.04 -6.36
N GLY A 11 1.91 9.23 -6.89
CA GLY A 11 1.61 10.50 -6.22
C GLY A 11 0.10 10.72 -5.98
N ASN A 12 -0.73 10.40 -6.96
CA ASN A 12 -2.18 10.49 -6.84
C ASN A 12 -2.71 9.51 -5.77
N ILE A 13 -2.23 8.27 -5.76
CA ILE A 13 -2.63 7.28 -4.76
C ILE A 13 -2.23 7.74 -3.37
N VAL A 14 -0.97 8.18 -3.17
CA VAL A 14 -0.49 8.66 -1.86
C VAL A 14 -1.32 9.83 -1.36
N THR A 15 -1.61 10.81 -2.23
CA THR A 15 -2.39 12.01 -1.90
C THR A 15 -3.80 11.65 -1.41
N HIS A 16 -4.49 10.73 -2.10
CA HIS A 16 -5.86 10.39 -1.75
C HIS A 16 -5.96 9.31 -0.66
N LEU A 17 -5.07 8.32 -0.65
CA LEU A 17 -5.07 7.24 0.33
C LEU A 17 -4.64 7.74 1.72
N GLY A 18 -3.80 8.78 1.80
CA GLY A 18 -3.42 9.41 3.07
C GLY A 18 -4.60 10.00 3.85
N ALA A 19 -5.71 10.33 3.17
CA ALA A 19 -6.95 10.78 3.81
C ALA A 19 -7.85 9.62 4.29
N ALA A 20 -7.52 8.36 3.96
CA ALA A 20 -8.26 7.21 4.43
C ALA A 20 -7.96 6.91 5.91
N GLN A 21 -8.84 6.14 6.56
CA GLN A 21 -8.60 5.67 7.93
C GLN A 21 -7.24 4.97 8.02
N GLN A 22 -6.50 5.23 9.10
CA GLN A 22 -5.13 4.72 9.30
C GLN A 22 -5.02 3.21 9.11
N ARG A 23 -6.05 2.45 9.48
CA ARG A 23 -6.13 1.00 9.29
C ARG A 23 -6.27 0.55 7.83
N ILE A 24 -6.89 1.38 6.99
CA ILE A 24 -7.12 1.10 5.56
C ILE A 24 -5.83 1.30 4.77
N GLN A 25 -5.04 2.29 5.16
CA GLN A 25 -3.77 2.63 4.52
C GLN A 25 -2.83 1.42 4.31
N PRO A 26 -2.37 0.71 5.37
CA PRO A 26 -1.47 -0.44 5.21
C PRO A 26 -2.16 -1.64 4.56
N ARG A 27 -3.47 -1.81 4.76
CA ARG A 27 -4.25 -2.87 4.08
C ARG A 27 -4.25 -2.69 2.57
N GLN A 28 -4.47 -1.47 2.11
CA GLN A 28 -4.48 -1.14 0.69
C GLN A 28 -3.08 -1.22 0.08
N CYS A 29 -2.05 -0.71 0.77
CA CYS A 29 -0.66 -0.89 0.35
C CYS A 29 -0.28 -2.36 0.19
N ALA A 30 -0.76 -3.23 1.08
CA ALA A 30 -0.52 -4.67 0.97
C ALA A 30 -1.19 -5.28 -0.26
N LEU A 31 -2.32 -4.75 -0.72
CA LEU A 31 -2.94 -5.18 -1.98
C LEU A 31 -2.13 -4.70 -3.20
N PHE A 32 -1.58 -3.50 -3.15
CA PHE A 32 -0.66 -3.03 -4.20
C PHE A 32 0.59 -3.91 -4.27
N CYS A 33 1.21 -4.27 -3.13
CA CYS A 33 2.35 -5.20 -3.12
C CYS A 33 2.02 -6.58 -3.72
N LYS A 34 0.79 -7.09 -3.53
CA LYS A 34 0.37 -8.35 -4.16
C LYS A 34 0.21 -8.24 -5.67
N ALA A 35 -0.14 -7.06 -6.18
CA ALA A 35 -0.27 -6.82 -7.61
C ALA A 35 1.10 -6.58 -8.26
N ASP A 36 1.93 -5.75 -7.64
CA ASP A 36 3.30 -5.46 -8.05
C ASP A 36 4.11 -4.98 -6.82
N GLN A 37 5.22 -5.67 -6.53
CA GLN A 37 6.00 -5.44 -5.31
C GLN A 37 6.67 -4.06 -5.30
N ASP A 38 7.22 -3.60 -6.43
CA ASP A 38 7.85 -2.28 -6.53
C ASP A 38 6.81 -1.17 -6.36
N HIS A 39 5.68 -1.28 -7.04
CA HIS A 39 4.59 -0.32 -6.95
C HIS A 39 4.06 -0.20 -5.52
N GLY A 40 3.81 -1.33 -4.85
CA GLY A 40 3.35 -1.33 -3.46
C GLY A 40 4.37 -0.71 -2.49
N ARG A 41 5.67 -1.00 -2.66
CA ARG A 41 6.74 -0.35 -1.89
C ARG A 41 6.78 1.16 -2.08
N ARG A 42 6.65 1.62 -3.32
CA ARG A 42 6.66 3.05 -3.66
C ARG A 42 5.47 3.78 -3.05
N VAL A 43 4.27 3.18 -3.08
CA VAL A 43 3.08 3.75 -2.42
C VAL A 43 3.25 3.74 -0.89
N ALA A 44 3.73 2.64 -0.29
CA ALA A 44 3.98 2.55 1.14
C ALA A 44 4.97 3.61 1.63
N ALA A 45 6.10 3.77 0.92
CA ALA A 45 7.10 4.78 1.23
C ALA A 45 6.54 6.21 1.13
N GLY A 46 5.75 6.51 0.08
CA GLY A 46 5.09 7.81 -0.06
C GLY A 46 4.08 8.11 1.04
N MET A 47 3.50 7.08 1.66
CA MET A 47 2.60 7.20 2.82
C MET A 47 3.34 7.20 4.17
N GLY A 48 4.67 7.10 4.20
CA GLY A 48 5.44 6.98 5.44
C GLY A 48 5.24 5.66 6.19
N LEU A 49 4.76 4.61 5.50
CA LEU A 49 4.60 3.27 6.06
C LEU A 49 5.89 2.46 5.88
N ASP A 50 6.16 1.54 6.80
CA ASP A 50 7.26 0.58 6.67
C ASP A 50 6.99 -0.42 5.51
N PRO A 51 7.83 -0.44 4.45
CA PRO A 51 7.65 -1.37 3.35
C PRO A 51 7.68 -2.85 3.78
N ALA A 52 8.52 -3.20 4.77
CA ALA A 52 8.61 -4.57 5.25
C ALA A 52 7.32 -5.02 5.94
N GLY A 53 6.73 -4.17 6.78
CA GLY A 53 5.42 -4.42 7.39
C GLY A 53 4.29 -4.59 6.36
N VAL A 54 4.29 -3.78 5.29
CA VAL A 54 3.30 -3.91 4.21
C VAL A 54 3.48 -5.21 3.41
N GLU A 55 4.72 -5.63 3.15
CA GLU A 55 5.02 -6.91 2.50
C GLU A 55 4.59 -8.11 3.36
N ALA A 56 4.81 -8.04 4.67
CA ALA A 56 4.31 -9.06 5.59
C ALA A 56 2.78 -9.18 5.53
N LEU A 57 2.06 -8.05 5.49
CA LEU A 57 0.61 -8.04 5.30
C LEU A 57 0.18 -8.59 3.93
N ALA A 58 0.98 -8.38 2.88
CA ALA A 58 0.72 -8.88 1.53
C ALA A 58 0.83 -10.42 1.44
N ALA A 59 1.75 -11.00 2.22
CA ALA A 59 1.96 -12.43 2.34
C ALA A 59 0.85 -13.15 3.14
N MET A 60 0.09 -12.42 3.97
CA MET A 60 -1.03 -12.98 4.72
C MET A 60 -2.22 -13.38 3.83
N SER A 61 -3.06 -14.27 4.37
CA SER A 61 -4.40 -14.51 3.84
C SER A 61 -5.24 -13.23 3.88
N ARG A 62 -6.39 -13.24 3.20
CA ARG A 62 -7.29 -12.08 3.20
C ARG A 62 -7.85 -11.85 4.61
N GLU A 63 -8.32 -12.89 5.26
CA GLU A 63 -8.90 -12.82 6.61
C GLU A 63 -7.87 -12.31 7.63
N ASP A 64 -6.64 -12.83 7.58
CA ASP A 64 -5.59 -12.47 8.53
C ASP A 64 -5.15 -11.03 8.36
N ARG A 65 -5.01 -10.55 7.12
CA ARG A 65 -4.68 -9.15 6.86
C ARG A 65 -5.78 -8.20 7.30
N VAL A 66 -7.05 -8.56 7.10
CA VAL A 66 -8.18 -7.76 7.61
C VAL A 66 -8.11 -7.68 9.14
N ARG A 67 -7.84 -8.80 9.82
CA ARG A 67 -7.68 -8.86 11.28
C ARG A 67 -6.48 -8.05 11.76
N ALA A 68 -5.33 -8.14 11.09
CA ALA A 68 -4.11 -7.41 11.42
C ALA A 68 -4.25 -5.88 11.24
N THR A 69 -5.27 -5.43 10.50
CA THR A 69 -5.55 -4.01 10.21
C THR A 69 -6.94 -3.61 10.68
N ALA A 70 -7.48 -4.26 11.71
CA ALA A 70 -8.85 -4.05 12.14
C ALA A 70 -9.07 -2.70 12.85
N GLN A 71 -8.02 -2.17 13.49
CA GLN A 71 -8.03 -0.95 14.31
C GLN A 71 -7.51 0.25 13.54
#